data_AF-A0A9D5RHJ9-F1
#
_entry.id   AF-A0A9D5RHJ9-F1
#
_cell.length_a   1.000
_cell.length_b   1.000
_cell.length_c   1.000
_cell.angle_alpha   90.00
_cell.angle_beta   90.00
_cell.angle_gamma   90.00
#
_symmetry.space_group_name_H-M   'P 1'
#
loop_
_entity.id
_entity.type
_entity.pdbx_description
1 polymer ?
#
loop_
_entity_poly.entity_id
_entity_poly.type
_entity_poly.pdbx_seq_one_letter_code
_entity_poly.pdbx_strand_id
1 'polypeptide(L)' 'MIKFAEEIAKNTKFLRVDFYVNGDEVFFGEATFYPGSGFEKIEPIEWDYKLGSWIEI' A
#
# COMPACT_ATOMS: atom_id res chain seq x y z
N MET A 1 14.36 -3.42 -6.08
CA MET A 1 12.95 -3.57 -5.62
C MET A 1 12.19 -2.24 -5.66
N ILE A 2 12.65 -1.16 -5.02
CA ILE A 2 11.94 0.16 -5.03
C ILE A 2 11.58 0.62 -6.44
N LYS A 3 12.54 0.67 -7.37
CA LYS A 3 12.28 1.04 -8.78
C LYS A 3 11.19 0.18 -9.46
N PHE A 4 11.15 -1.12 -9.14
CA PHE A 4 10.12 -2.02 -9.69
C PHE A 4 8.76 -1.73 -9.06
N ALA A 5 8.70 -1.47 -7.75
CA ALA A 5 7.48 -1.05 -7.06
C ALA A 5 6.94 0.27 -7.64
N GLU A 6 7.83 1.25 -7.87
CA GLU A 6 7.48 2.55 -8.45
C GLU A 6 6.91 2.42 -9.88
N GLU A 7 7.51 1.58 -10.73
CA GLU A 7 6.98 1.36 -12.09
C GLU A 7 5.61 0.67 -12.04
N ILE A 8 5.42 -0.32 -11.17
CA ILE A 8 4.14 -1.00 -10.98
C ILE A 8 3.08 -0.03 -10.43
N ALA A 9 3.46 0.88 -9.54
CA ALA A 9 2.55 1.81 -8.87
C ALA A 9 2.27 3.12 -9.64
N LYS A 10 2.87 3.34 -10.83
CA LYS A 10 2.99 4.68 -11.45
C LYS A 10 1.69 5.46 -11.71
N ASN A 11 0.55 4.77 -11.71
CA ASN A 11 -0.78 5.37 -11.94
C ASN A 11 -1.75 5.16 -10.77
N THR A 12 -1.22 4.89 -9.58
CA THR A 12 -2.01 4.65 -8.36
C THR A 12 -1.68 5.69 -7.31
N LYS A 13 -2.65 6.02 -6.43
CA LYS A 13 -2.40 6.93 -5.30
C LYS A 13 -1.61 6.26 -4.19
N PHE A 14 -1.86 4.98 -4.00
CA PHE A 14 -1.18 4.10 -3.07
C PHE A 14 -1.25 2.68 -3.62
N LEU A 15 -0.14 1.95 -3.52
CA LEU A 15 -0.08 0.53 -3.83
C LEU A 15 1.09 -0.08 -3.05
N ARG A 16 0.82 -1.11 -2.25
CA ARG A 16 1.87 -1.98 -1.72
C ARG A 16 2.19 -3.03 -2.75
N VAL A 17 3.47 -3.25 -3.01
CA VAL A 17 3.94 -4.29 -3.93
C VAL A 17 4.86 -5.22 -3.18
N ASP A 18 4.50 -6.49 -3.16
CA ASP A 18 5.25 -7.53 -2.47
C ASP A 18 6.10 -8.30 -3.48
N PHE A 19 7.37 -8.52 -3.14
CA PHE A 19 8.33 -9.27 -3.97
C PHE A 19 8.85 -10.48 -3.23
N TYR A 20 9.05 -11.58 -3.96
CA TYR A 20 9.84 -12.72 -3.52
C TYR A 20 11.24 -12.62 -4.12
N VAL A 21 12.26 -13.06 -3.36
CA VAL A 21 13.66 -13.08 -3.80
C VAL A 21 14.20 -14.50 -3.68
N ASN A 22 14.78 -15.02 -4.76
CA ASN A 22 15.45 -16.32 -4.77
C ASN A 22 16.85 -16.16 -5.39
N GLY A 23 17.87 -16.08 -4.54
CA GLY A 23 19.22 -15.71 -4.98
C GLY A 23 19.23 -14.29 -5.56
N ASP A 24 19.67 -14.18 -6.81
CA ASP A 24 19.73 -12.90 -7.54
C ASP A 24 18.43 -12.57 -8.31
N GLU A 25 17.46 -13.48 -8.31
CA GLU A 25 16.18 -13.30 -9.00
C GLU A 25 15.13 -12.66 -8.09
N VAL A 26 14.37 -11.72 -8.66
CA VAL A 26 13.28 -11.02 -7.98
C VAL A 26 11.98 -11.30 -8.73
N PHE A 27 10.97 -11.79 -8.01
CA PHE A 27 9.66 -12.14 -8.54
C PHE A 27 8.59 -11.23 -7.95
N PHE A 28 7.66 -10.79 -8.80
CA PHE A 28 6.44 -10.14 -8.33
C PHE A 28 5.57 -11.16 -7.58
N GLY A 29 5.07 -10.79 -6.41
CA GLY A 29 4.17 -11.62 -5.60
C GLY A 29 2.74 -11.09 -5.61
N GLU A 30 2.53 -9.91 -5.02
CA GLU A 30 1.20 -9.33 -4.80
C GLU A 30 1.22 -7.81 -5.04
N ALA A 31 0.05 -7.28 -5.43
CA ALA A 31 -0.24 -5.86 -5.47
C ALA A 31 -1.48 -5.58 -4.58
N THR A 32 -1.30 -4.85 -3.48
CA THR A 32 -2.36 -4.55 -2.51
C THR A 32 -2.69 -3.05 -2.53
N PHE A 33 -3.87 -2.70 -3.05
CA PHE A 33 -4.31 -1.30 -3.22
C PHE A 33 -4.68 -0.61 -1.91
N TYR A 34 -5.07 -1.38 -0.90
CA TYR A 34 -5.37 -0.88 0.42
C TYR A 34 -5.29 -2.05 1.41
N PRO A 35 -4.50 -1.93 2.49
CA PRO A 35 -4.37 -2.99 3.48
C PRO A 35 -5.71 -3.26 4.18
N GLY A 36 -5.96 -4.52 4.55
CA GLY A 36 -7.20 -5.03 5.14
C GLY A 36 -8.48 -4.49 4.50
N SER A 37 -8.52 -4.37 3.18
CA SER A 37 -9.67 -3.87 2.42
C SER A 37 -10.09 -2.43 2.77
N GLY A 38 -9.22 -1.65 3.42
CA GLY A 38 -9.53 -0.30 3.91
C GLY A 38 -10.30 -0.27 5.24
N PHE A 39 -10.48 -1.43 5.90
CA PHE A 39 -11.18 -1.56 7.18
C PHE A 39 -10.24 -1.82 8.36
N GLU A 40 -8.93 -1.73 8.15
CA GLU A 40 -7.98 -1.82 9.26
C GLU A 40 -8.18 -0.65 10.22
N LYS A 41 -8.05 -0.94 11.52
CA LYS A 41 -8.07 0.08 12.54
C LYS A 41 -6.84 0.98 12.37
N ILE A 42 -7.07 2.29 12.32
CA ILE A 42 -5.98 3.26 12.28
C ILE A 42 -5.54 3.57 13.70
N GLU A 43 -4.27 3.27 14.02
CA GLU A 43 -3.67 3.55 15.31
C GLU A 43 -2.46 4.49 15.19
N PRO A 44 -2.29 5.45 16.13
CA PRO A 44 -3.19 5.73 17.26
C PRO A 44 -4.49 6.45 16.82
N ILE A 45 -5.51 6.43 17.69
CA ILE A 45 -6.90 6.82 17.37
C ILE A 45 -7.04 8.25 16.84
N GLU A 46 -6.11 9.15 17.17
CA GLU A 46 -6.11 10.54 16.68
C GLU A 46 -5.98 10.60 15.15
N TRP A 47 -5.28 9.63 14.54
CA TRP A 47 -5.17 9.55 13.09
C TRP A 47 -6.44 9.06 12.41
N ASP A 48 -7.20 8.17 13.06
CA ASP A 48 -8.49 7.70 12.56
C ASP A 48 -9.45 8.89 12.39
N TYR A 49 -9.60 9.71 13.44
CA TYR A 49 -10.41 10.93 13.38
C TYR A 49 -9.87 11.97 12.40
N LYS A 50 -8.55 12.16 12.35
CA LYS A 50 -7.92 13.14 11.45
C LYS A 50 -8.16 12.79 9.99
N LEU A 51 -7.98 11.54 9.60
CA LEU A 51 -8.23 11.08 8.24
C LEU A 51 -9.71 11.13 7.90
N GLY A 52 -10.59 10.73 8.83
CA GLY A 52 -12.04 10.87 8.67
C GLY A 52 -12.48 12.32 8.44
N SER A 53 -11.82 13.30 9.09
CA SER A 53 -12.13 14.73 8.92
C SER A 53 -11.81 15.29 7.53
N TRP A 54 -11.03 14.57 6.72
CA TRP A 54 -10.70 14.95 5.34
C TRP A 54 -11.70 14.43 4.30
N ILE A 55 -12.61 13.52 4.71
CA ILE A 55 -13.59 12.93 3.81
C ILE A 55 -14.81 13.85 3.76
N GLU A 56 -15.08 14.41 2.58
CA GLU A 56 -16.34 15.09 2.26
C GLU A 56 -17.30 14.08 1.62
N ILE A 57 -18.50 13.93 2.19
CA ILE A 57 -19.55 13.01 1.73
C ILE A 57 -20.73 13.79 1.18
#